data_AF-A0A7X9IBW3-F1
#
_entry.id   AF-A0A7X9IBW3-F1
#
_cell.length_a   1.000
_cell.length_b   1.000
_cell.length_c   1.000
_cell.angle_alpha   90.00
_cell.angle_beta   90.00
_cell.angle_gamma   90.00
#
_symmetry.space_group_name_H-M   'P 1'
#
loop_
_entity.id
_entity.type
_entity.pdbx_description
1 polymer ?
#
loop_
_entity_poly.entity_id
_entity_poly.type
_entity_poly.pdbx_seq_one_letter_code
_entity_poly.pdbx_strand_id
1 'polypeptide(L)'
;IGQIDLRMAGNEKTIEGKLPFLARAQEDFKKALAIDPSNETAKASLRYAQDYEAAVRKGINPNEQKGVVRDSAGQPIANASVKVKDTAAETYTNTRGEFKFEIPQASEALIISAPGYQSKELPVVRPLKPINVVLDK
;
A
#
# COMPACT_ATOMS: atom_id res chain seq x y z
N ILE A 1 9.74 -3.64 23.26
CA ILE A 1 9.95 -3.51 21.79
C ILE A 1 8.63 -3.14 21.13
N GLY A 2 7.53 -3.84 21.41
CA GLY A 2 6.20 -3.47 20.88
C GLY A 2 5.71 -2.01 21.04
N GLN A 3 6.07 -1.29 22.11
CA GLN A 3 5.77 0.15 22.24
C GLN A 3 6.51 1.02 21.19
N ILE A 4 7.72 0.60 20.79
CA ILE A 4 8.47 1.26 19.72
C ILE A 4 7.74 1.07 18.39
N ASP A 5 7.29 -0.15 18.10
CA ASP A 5 6.54 -0.43 16.87
C ASP A 5 5.20 0.33 16.81
N LEU A 6 4.49 0.51 17.93
CA LEU A 6 3.30 1.37 17.97
C LEU A 6 3.62 2.82 17.59
N ARG A 7 4.73 3.37 18.10
CA ARG A 7 5.19 4.71 17.73
C ARG A 7 5.59 4.77 16.25
N MET A 8 6.24 3.73 15.73
CA MET A 8 6.61 3.64 14.31
C MET A 8 5.35 3.61 13.42
N ALA A 9 4.33 2.85 13.81
CA ALA A 9 3.03 2.87 13.13
C ALA A 9 2.34 4.25 13.19
N GLY A 10 2.53 5.02 14.27
CA GLY A 10 2.04 6.40 14.36
C GLY A 10 2.73 7.36 13.40
N ASN A 11 4.03 7.17 13.16
CA ASN A 11 4.86 8.04 12.31
C ASN A 11 4.83 7.65 10.82
N GLU A 12 4.29 6.48 10.49
CA GLU A 12 4.22 6.01 9.11
C GLU A 12 3.19 6.81 8.30
N LYS A 13 3.61 7.25 7.12
CA LYS A 13 2.87 8.17 6.25
C LYS A 13 1.74 7.46 5.50
N THR A 14 1.98 6.21 5.11
CA THR A 14 1.01 5.42 4.33
C THR A 14 0.14 4.58 5.25
N ILE A 15 -1.15 4.49 4.95
CA ILE A 15 -2.06 3.68 5.78
C ILE A 15 -1.66 2.20 5.74
N GLU A 16 -1.25 1.69 4.58
CA GLU A 16 -0.79 0.31 4.39
C GLU A 16 0.55 0.04 5.10
N GLY A 17 1.46 1.03 5.11
CA GLY A 17 2.77 0.90 5.77
C GLY A 17 2.68 0.74 7.28
N LYS A 18 1.55 1.13 7.90
CA LYS A 18 1.33 0.97 9.34
C LYS A 18 1.21 -0.50 9.74
N LEU A 19 0.64 -1.33 8.88
CA LEU A 19 0.35 -2.74 9.15
C LEU A 19 1.54 -3.58 9.62
N PRO A 20 2.73 -3.56 8.97
CA PRO A 20 3.87 -4.35 9.43
C PRO A 20 4.33 -3.96 10.85
N PHE A 21 4.27 -2.68 11.22
CA PHE A 21 4.60 -2.24 12.58
C PHE A 21 3.57 -2.72 13.59
N LEU A 22 2.28 -2.61 13.27
CA LEU A 22 1.21 -3.09 14.15
C LEU A 22 1.27 -4.61 14.35
N ALA A 23 1.59 -5.37 13.30
CA ALA A 23 1.78 -6.81 13.39
C ALA A 23 2.94 -7.19 14.34
N ARG A 24 4.08 -6.51 14.21
CA ARG A 24 5.24 -6.71 15.11
C ARG A 24 4.92 -6.31 16.55
N ALA A 25 4.24 -5.18 16.76
CA ALA A 25 3.81 -4.76 18.09
C ALA A 25 2.93 -5.81 18.75
N GLN A 26 1.93 -6.35 18.03
CA GLN A 26 1.07 -7.41 18.53
C GLN A 26 1.87 -8.68 18.87
N GLU A 27 2.81 -9.09 18.01
CA GLU A 27 3.66 -10.26 18.24
C GLU A 27 4.47 -10.10 19.54
N ASP A 28 5.08 -8.93 19.75
CA ASP A 28 5.84 -8.64 20.94
C ASP A 28 4.99 -8.64 22.22
N PHE A 29 3.80 -8.05 22.19
CA PHE A 29 2.91 -8.10 23.35
C PHE A 29 2.40 -9.52 23.61
N LYS A 30 2.13 -10.31 22.57
CA LYS A 30 1.78 -11.73 22.72
C LYS A 30 2.92 -12.53 23.35
N LYS A 31 4.17 -12.28 22.94
CA LYS A 31 5.36 -12.91 23.57
C LYS A 31 5.47 -12.53 25.05
N ALA A 32 5.26 -11.26 25.39
CA ALA A 32 5.26 -10.83 26.79
C ALA A 32 4.16 -11.53 27.60
N LEU A 33 2.95 -11.66 27.05
CA LEU A 33 1.83 -12.36 27.69
C LEU A 33 2.01 -13.88 27.78
N ALA A 34 2.79 -14.48 26.89
CA ALA A 34 3.16 -15.88 27.00
C ALA A 34 4.12 -16.15 28.17
N ILE A 35 4.93 -15.14 28.56
CA ILE A 35 5.83 -15.19 29.71
C ILE A 35 5.08 -14.83 31.00
N ASP A 36 4.29 -13.77 30.97
CA ASP A 36 3.45 -13.30 32.08
C ASP A 36 2.02 -13.02 31.61
N PRO A 37 1.11 -14.01 31.73
CA PRO A 37 -0.29 -13.86 31.34
C PRO A 37 -1.06 -12.83 32.19
N SER A 38 -0.53 -12.42 33.34
CA SER A 38 -1.17 -11.45 34.25
C SER A 38 -0.71 -10.01 33.97
N ASN A 39 0.15 -9.80 32.98
CA ASN A 39 0.65 -8.48 32.62
C ASN A 39 -0.47 -7.60 31.99
N GLU A 40 -1.15 -6.83 32.83
CA GLU A 40 -2.24 -5.94 32.42
C GLU A 40 -1.80 -4.88 31.41
N THR A 41 -0.56 -4.37 31.52
CA THR A 41 -0.01 -3.41 30.55
C THR A 41 0.13 -4.01 29.16
N ALA A 42 0.64 -5.25 29.07
CA ALA A 42 0.77 -5.95 27.80
C ALA A 42 -0.60 -6.31 27.21
N LYS A 43 -1.59 -6.68 28.03
CA LYS A 43 -2.98 -6.91 27.59
C LYS A 43 -3.58 -5.65 26.99
N ALA A 44 -3.51 -4.53 27.70
CA ALA A 44 -4.04 -3.25 27.24
C ALA A 44 -3.36 -2.80 25.94
N SER A 45 -2.04 -2.94 25.85
CA SER A 45 -1.27 -2.56 24.67
C SER A 45 -1.56 -3.47 23.46
N LEU A 46 -1.72 -4.78 23.68
CA LEU A 46 -2.13 -5.72 22.63
C LEU A 46 -3.51 -5.35 22.08
N ARG A 47 -4.48 -5.08 22.96
CA ARG A 47 -5.83 -4.69 22.55
C ARG A 47 -5.81 -3.39 21.75
N TYR A 48 -5.07 -2.39 22.22
CA TYR A 48 -4.86 -1.15 21.46
C TYR A 48 -4.25 -1.42 20.07
N ALA A 49 -3.22 -2.27 19.98
CA ALA A 49 -2.59 -2.63 18.71
C ALA A 49 -3.56 -3.35 17.75
N GLN A 50 -4.45 -4.20 18.29
CA GLN A 50 -5.50 -4.88 17.52
C GLN A 50 -6.57 -3.92 17.01
N ASP A 51 -7.09 -3.05 17.88
CA ASP A 51 -8.10 -2.05 17.54
C ASP A 51 -7.55 -1.04 16.51
N TYR A 52 -6.29 -0.63 16.68
CA TYR A 52 -5.61 0.25 15.72
C TYR A 52 -5.41 -0.44 14.37
N GLU A 53 -4.98 -1.71 14.35
CA GLU A 53 -4.84 -2.46 13.11
C GLU A 53 -6.18 -2.65 12.39
N ALA A 54 -7.26 -2.92 13.13
CA ALA A 54 -8.60 -3.02 12.57
C ALA A 54 -9.07 -1.70 11.96
N ALA A 55 -8.83 -0.57 12.64
CA ALA A 55 -9.13 0.76 12.12
C ALA A 55 -8.32 1.09 10.85
N VAL A 56 -7.03 0.75 10.84
CA VAL A 56 -6.15 0.90 9.66
C VAL A 56 -6.68 0.08 8.49
N ARG A 57 -7.00 -1.21 8.69
CA ARG A 57 -7.54 -2.06 7.62
C ARG A 57 -8.87 -1.54 7.08
N LYS A 58 -9.75 -1.04 7.94
CA LYS A 58 -11.03 -0.43 7.54
C LYS A 58 -10.83 0.83 6.69
N GLY A 59 -9.77 1.58 6.91
CA GLY A 59 -9.42 2.76 6.13
C GLY A 59 -8.74 2.47 4.79
N ILE A 60 -8.31 1.23 4.52
CA ILE A 60 -7.72 0.84 3.23
C ILE A 60 -8.85 0.54 2.26
N ASN A 61 -8.90 1.27 1.14
CA ASN A 61 -9.78 0.92 0.04
C ASN A 61 -9.16 -0.24 -0.77
N PRO A 62 -9.77 -1.45 -0.78
CA PRO A 62 -9.20 -2.61 -1.45
C PRO A 62 -9.20 -2.52 -2.98
N ASN A 63 -9.87 -1.51 -3.54
CA ASN A 63 -9.96 -1.25 -4.97
C ASN A 63 -9.12 -0.04 -5.40
N GLU A 64 -8.46 0.66 -4.49
CA GLU A 64 -7.60 1.79 -4.82
C GLU A 64 -6.21 1.30 -5.25
N GLN A 65 -5.89 1.39 -6.54
CA GLN A 65 -4.56 1.14 -7.06
C GLN A 65 -3.72 2.41 -6.99
N LYS A 66 -2.52 2.29 -6.42
CA LYS A 66 -1.52 3.36 -6.32
C LYS A 66 -0.26 2.99 -7.08
N GLY A 67 0.47 3.99 -7.55
CA GLY A 67 1.80 3.73 -8.06
C GLY A 67 2.51 4.96 -8.58
N VAL A 68 3.71 4.73 -9.12
CA VAL A 68 4.55 5.74 -9.74
C VAL A 68 5.07 5.21 -11.07
N VAL A 69 5.00 6.04 -12.11
CA VAL A 69 5.53 5.74 -13.44
C VAL A 69 6.79 6.57 -13.68
N ARG A 70 7.87 5.91 -14.11
CA ARG A 70 9.19 6.50 -14.36
C ARG A 70 9.78 5.98 -15.66
N ASP A 71 10.80 6.66 -16.18
CA ASP A 71 11.64 6.14 -17.25
C ASP A 71 12.79 5.26 -16.70
N SER A 72 13.57 4.67 -17.61
CA SER A 72 14.75 3.86 -17.26
C SER A 72 15.88 4.65 -16.59
N ALA A 73 15.88 5.98 -16.71
CA ALA A 73 16.80 6.87 -16.00
C ALA A 73 16.28 7.26 -14.60
N GLY A 74 15.10 6.77 -14.21
CA GLY A 74 14.46 7.02 -12.91
C GLY A 74 13.69 8.34 -12.84
N GLN A 75 13.55 9.06 -13.95
CA GLN A 75 12.79 10.32 -14.03
C GLN A 75 11.29 10.04 -14.02
N PRO A 76 10.49 10.80 -13.25
CA PRO A 76 9.03 10.63 -13.24
C PRO A 76 8.42 11.00 -14.60
N ILE A 77 7.47 10.19 -15.07
CA ILE A 77 6.74 10.47 -16.30
C ILE A 77 5.38 11.07 -15.93
N ALA A 78 5.19 12.35 -16.22
CA ALA A 78 3.91 13.03 -16.05
C ALA A 78 2.97 12.75 -17.23
N ASN A 79 1.65 12.77 -16.98
CA ASN A 79 0.61 12.51 -17.98
C ASN A 79 0.74 11.13 -18.68
N ALA A 80 1.34 10.14 -18.03
CA ALA A 80 1.24 8.76 -18.48
C ALA A 80 -0.19 8.26 -18.23
N SER A 81 -0.79 7.61 -19.23
CA SER A 81 -2.07 6.92 -19.10
C SER A 81 -1.87 5.63 -18.31
N VAL A 82 -2.74 5.42 -17.31
CA VAL A 82 -2.87 4.17 -16.55
C VAL A 82 -4.31 3.70 -16.70
N LYS A 83 -4.51 2.68 -17.52
CA LYS A 83 -5.82 2.16 -17.90
C LYS A 83 -6.01 0.73 -17.42
N VAL A 84 -7.19 0.37 -16.96
CA VAL A 84 -7.57 -1.02 -16.72
C VAL A 84 -7.94 -1.67 -18.06
N LYS A 85 -7.28 -2.79 -18.37
CA LYS A 85 -7.51 -3.57 -19.60
C LYS A 85 -8.99 -3.92 -19.75
N ASP A 86 -9.50 -3.82 -20.98
CA ASP A 86 -10.90 -4.10 -21.35
C ASP A 86 -11.97 -3.27 -20.62
N THR A 87 -11.59 -2.14 -20.02
CA THR A 87 -12.53 -1.21 -19.39
C THR A 87 -12.29 0.24 -19.81
N ALA A 88 -13.22 1.13 -19.43
CA ALA A 88 -13.06 2.58 -19.56
C ALA A 88 -12.37 3.22 -18.35
N ALA A 89 -12.01 2.46 -17.31
CA ALA A 89 -11.37 3.00 -16.12
C ALA A 89 -9.92 3.40 -16.47
N GLU A 90 -9.64 4.69 -16.42
CA GLU A 90 -8.34 5.28 -16.73
C GLU A 90 -8.04 6.43 -15.78
N THR A 91 -6.76 6.62 -15.49
CA THR A 91 -6.24 7.80 -14.81
C THR A 91 -4.93 8.24 -15.47
N TYR A 92 -4.46 9.42 -15.10
CA TYR A 92 -3.21 9.97 -15.59
C TYR A 92 -2.27 10.27 -14.42
N THR A 93 -0.97 10.05 -14.63
CA THR A 93 0.04 10.39 -13.63
C THR A 93 0.21 11.89 -13.47
N ASN A 94 0.44 12.33 -12.24
CA ASN A 94 0.74 13.73 -11.92
C ASN A 94 2.18 14.11 -12.29
N THR A 95 2.59 15.34 -11.95
CA THR A 95 3.96 15.87 -12.23
C THR A 95 5.09 15.09 -11.54
N ARG A 96 4.78 14.29 -10.52
CA ARG A 96 5.72 13.40 -9.83
C ARG A 96 5.67 11.97 -10.37
N GLY A 97 4.91 11.72 -11.43
CA GLY A 97 4.67 10.40 -11.99
C GLY A 97 3.74 9.54 -11.15
N GLU A 98 3.13 10.09 -10.09
CA GLU A 98 2.29 9.33 -9.17
C GLU A 98 0.86 9.24 -9.71
N PHE A 99 0.19 8.11 -9.47
CA PHE A 99 -1.22 7.93 -9.76
C PHE A 99 -1.92 7.21 -8.59
N LYS A 100 -3.22 7.47 -8.47
CA LYS A 100 -4.09 6.82 -7.49
C LYS A 100 -5.53 6.87 -7.99
N PHE A 101 -6.14 5.71 -8.19
CA PHE A 101 -7.53 5.61 -8.65
C PHE A 101 -8.15 4.27 -8.27
N GLU A 102 -9.48 4.24 -8.26
CA GLU A 102 -10.21 3.00 -8.01
C GLU A 102 -10.32 2.16 -9.29
N ILE A 103 -10.06 0.86 -9.15
CA ILE A 103 -10.19 -0.12 -10.23
C ILE A 103 -11.28 -1.14 -9.89
N PRO A 104 -12.06 -1.60 -10.88
CA PRO A 104 -13.05 -2.66 -10.68
C PRO A 104 -12.47 -3.90 -9.99
N GLN A 105 -13.27 -4.60 -9.19
CA GLN A 105 -12.81 -5.78 -8.47
C GLN A 105 -12.29 -6.89 -9.41
N ALA A 106 -12.93 -7.05 -10.57
CA ALA A 106 -12.60 -8.05 -11.58
C ALA A 106 -11.47 -7.62 -12.55
N SER A 107 -10.77 -6.50 -12.29
CA SER A 107 -9.63 -6.08 -13.12
C SER A 107 -8.49 -7.10 -13.08
N GLU A 108 -8.04 -7.54 -14.25
CA GLU A 108 -6.96 -8.53 -14.41
C GLU A 108 -5.62 -7.89 -14.80
N ALA A 109 -5.64 -6.78 -15.53
CA ALA A 109 -4.42 -6.11 -15.98
C ALA A 109 -4.58 -4.59 -16.10
N LEU A 110 -3.46 -3.89 -15.97
CA LEU A 110 -3.29 -2.47 -16.24
C LEU A 110 -2.44 -2.30 -17.50
N ILE A 111 -2.82 -1.38 -18.35
CA ILE A 111 -2.03 -0.91 -19.48
C ILE A 111 -1.52 0.47 -19.13
N ILE A 112 -0.20 0.63 -19.10
CA ILE A 112 0.47 1.89 -18.81
C ILE A 112 1.19 2.35 -20.07
N SER A 113 0.94 3.58 -20.49
CA SER A 113 1.50 4.14 -21.71
C SER A 113 1.78 5.63 -21.59
N ALA A 114 2.75 6.11 -22.37
CA ALA A 114 3.10 7.52 -22.44
C ALA A 114 3.64 7.86 -23.84
N PRO A 115 3.47 9.10 -24.34
CA PRO A 115 4.01 9.50 -25.63
C PRO A 115 5.53 9.31 -25.73
N GLY A 116 5.98 8.57 -26.74
CA GLY A 116 7.41 8.27 -26.95
C GLY A 116 7.97 7.16 -26.07
N TYR A 117 7.12 6.36 -25.43
CA TYR A 117 7.49 5.18 -24.65
C TYR A 117 6.73 3.94 -25.10
N GLN A 118 7.32 2.78 -24.87
CA GLN A 118 6.68 1.48 -25.07
C GLN A 118 5.65 1.23 -23.96
N SER A 119 4.42 0.90 -24.37
CA SER A 119 3.35 0.53 -23.45
C SER A 119 3.69 -0.76 -22.71
N LYS A 120 3.33 -0.84 -21.43
CA LYS A 120 3.46 -2.06 -20.61
C LYS A 120 2.11 -2.54 -20.10
N GLU A 121 1.91 -3.84 -20.18
CA GLU A 121 0.80 -4.53 -19.52
C GLU A 121 1.30 -5.13 -18.21
N LEU A 122 0.62 -4.82 -17.10
CA LEU A 122 0.94 -5.33 -15.77
C LEU A 122 -0.26 -6.10 -15.20
N PRO A 123 -0.07 -7.32 -14.69
CA PRO A 123 -1.15 -8.03 -14.02
C PRO A 123 -1.57 -7.31 -12.73
N VAL A 124 -2.86 -7.29 -12.45
CA VAL A 124 -3.42 -6.81 -11.19
C VAL A 124 -3.32 -7.94 -10.17
N VAL A 125 -2.52 -7.73 -9.12
CA VAL A 125 -2.36 -8.69 -8.03
C VAL A 125 -3.00 -8.13 -6.77
N ARG A 126 -3.95 -8.88 -6.20
CA ARG A 126 -4.64 -8.52 -4.95
C ARG A 126 -4.01 -9.25 -3.75
N PRO A 127 -3.91 -8.60 -2.56
CA PRO A 127 -4.34 -7.22 -2.27
C PRO A 127 -3.48 -6.19 -3.01
N LEU A 128 -4.12 -5.10 -3.46
CA LEU A 128 -3.43 -4.07 -4.23
C LEU A 128 -2.33 -3.43 -3.38
N LYS A 129 -1.12 -3.39 -3.93
CA LYS A 129 0.04 -2.73 -3.35
C LYS A 129 0.45 -1.57 -4.25
N PRO A 130 1.11 -0.53 -3.71
CA PRO A 130 1.74 0.48 -4.54
C PRO A 130 2.72 -0.17 -5.54
N ILE A 131 2.60 0.17 -6.82
CA ILE A 131 3.48 -0.36 -7.87
C ILE A 131 4.42 0.74 -8.40
N ASN A 132 5.65 0.35 -8.73
CA ASN A 132 6.57 1.21 -9.46
C ASN A 132 6.70 0.66 -10.88
N VAL A 133 6.37 1.49 -11.87
CA VAL A 133 6.37 1.13 -13.28
C VAL A 133 7.50 1.89 -13.97
N VAL A 134 8.36 1.17 -14.68
CA VAL A 134 9.40 1.76 -15.53
C VAL A 134 8.96 1.58 -16.98
N LEU A 135 8.84 2.66 -17.75
CA LEU A 135 8.62 2.61 -19.18
C LEU A 135 9.94 2.81 -19.95
N ASP A 136 10.12 2.02 -20.99
CA ASP A 136 11.26 2.09 -21.90
C ASP A 136 10.87 2.93 -23.13
N LYS A 137 11.85 3.55 -23.78
CA LYS A 137 11.61 4.32 -25.02
C LYS A 137 11.42 3.41 -26.23
#